data_AF-A0A523IRZ2-F1
#
_entry.id   AF-A0A523IRZ2-F1
#
_cell.length_a   1.000
_cell.length_b   1.000
_cell.length_c   1.000
_cell.angle_alpha   90.00
_cell.angle_beta   90.00
_cell.angle_gamma   90.00
#
_symmetry.space_group_name_H-M   'P 1'
#
loop_
_entity.id
_entity.type
_entity.pdbx_description
1 polymer ?
#
loop_
_entity_poly.entity_id
_entity_poly.type
_entity_poly.pdbx_seq_one_letter_code
_entity_poly.pdbx_strand_id
1 'polypeptide(L)'
;MAGRVSSPNTPGDLLLESLYAGVLGGSAVALFFLVADLMDARPFFTPSLIGSVMFHGVSAEDVVKVHLDAVAYFSIVHIAAFTVLGGAISSLVHEVELHSRHPVVVLLVLFALIEAAFFVVAPLAVPGVIAQLGMARVAAANLLAAGTMALFFIFSHRAGAWKKVKHTTPELILDSLYSGVLGGSAVAAFFLVVDLLDGQPLFAPSLMGSVLFLGVAAEAVTEVHLGAVAYFSLAHIAAFAALGAVVSLVVHEVELHSRHPLEVLLVLFAIIEVAFFAMAPLAMPGVIARLGIVQVGIANLLAAGSMALFFVLYHRSAAREKLKHNLNDFLFDSFYAGGFGGSVVALFFLAIDLLDGQGFFTPSLMGSVLFLGVAAEAVTEVNLGAVAYFSMVHFAACAVVGASVTLLVHEVELHSRHPVALLLVVFAIIEVVFLLVASLAMPGVIARLGIVRVGIANLLAAGSMTLFFVLSHREEAWEKIKHAAWRLALRGRERGS
;
A
#
# COMPACT_ATOMS: atom_id res chain seq x y z
N MET A 1 19.76 5.40 -44.74
CA MET A 1 20.06 4.24 -43.88
C MET A 1 18.92 4.09 -42.88
N ALA A 2 17.96 3.23 -43.20
CA ALA A 2 16.79 2.97 -42.36
C ALA A 2 17.23 2.16 -41.12
N GLY A 3 16.96 2.69 -39.93
CA GLY A 3 17.16 1.98 -38.68
C GLY A 3 16.26 0.74 -38.65
N ARG A 4 16.88 -0.43 -38.51
CA ARG A 4 16.17 -1.69 -38.29
C ARG A 4 15.31 -1.54 -37.03
N VAL A 5 13.99 -1.65 -37.19
CA VAL A 5 13.09 -2.01 -36.10
C VAL A 5 13.50 -3.41 -35.67
N SER A 6 14.08 -3.56 -34.48
CA SER A 6 14.53 -4.85 -33.96
C SER A 6 13.34 -5.78 -33.74
N SER A 7 13.50 -7.03 -34.18
CA SER A 7 12.59 -8.17 -34.00
C SER A 7 12.08 -8.31 -32.56
N PRO A 8 10.88 -8.89 -32.34
CA PRO A 8 10.54 -9.46 -31.03
C PRO A 8 11.65 -10.46 -30.63
N ASN A 9 12.03 -10.46 -29.35
CA ASN A 9 13.02 -11.38 -28.79
C ASN A 9 12.68 -12.81 -29.20
N THR A 10 13.65 -13.60 -29.70
CA THR A 10 13.36 -15.01 -29.99
C THR A 10 13.08 -15.74 -28.68
N PRO A 11 12.31 -16.85 -28.67
CA PRO A 11 12.06 -17.61 -27.44
C PRO A 11 13.33 -18.03 -26.70
N GLY A 12 14.44 -18.23 -27.43
CA GLY A 12 15.75 -18.52 -26.86
C GLY A 12 16.40 -17.32 -26.13
N ASP A 13 16.21 -16.11 -26.64
CA ASP A 13 16.73 -14.88 -26.01
C ASP A 13 16.00 -14.60 -24.68
N LEU A 14 14.67 -14.75 -24.68
CA LEU A 14 13.84 -14.66 -23.47
C LEU A 14 14.23 -15.71 -22.42
N LEU A 15 14.52 -16.95 -22.83
CA LEU A 15 14.98 -18.02 -21.94
C LEU A 15 16.34 -17.71 -21.30
N LEU A 16 17.29 -17.17 -22.08
CA LEU A 16 18.60 -16.79 -21.56
C LEU A 16 18.51 -15.58 -20.63
N GLU A 17 17.72 -14.57 -20.99
CA GLU A 17 17.46 -13.41 -20.12
C GLU A 17 16.81 -13.82 -18.80
N SER A 18 15.83 -14.73 -18.85
CA SER A 18 15.18 -15.32 -17.67
C SER A 18 16.19 -15.99 -16.74
N LEU A 19 17.10 -16.79 -17.31
CA LEU A 19 18.14 -17.48 -16.58
C LEU A 19 19.15 -16.50 -15.96
N TYR A 20 19.64 -15.52 -16.74
CA TYR A 20 20.60 -14.54 -16.25
C TYR A 20 20.02 -13.65 -15.15
N ALA A 21 18.82 -13.11 -15.34
CA ALA A 21 18.15 -12.29 -14.34
C ALA A 21 17.96 -13.08 -13.03
N GLY A 22 17.46 -14.32 -13.15
CA GLY A 22 17.25 -15.20 -12.00
C GLY A 22 18.54 -15.54 -11.26
N VAL A 23 19.56 -16.03 -11.97
CA VAL A 23 20.85 -16.41 -11.37
C VAL A 23 21.54 -15.22 -10.72
N LEU A 24 21.49 -14.03 -11.34
CA LEU A 24 22.08 -12.81 -10.75
C LEU A 24 21.34 -12.40 -9.46
N GLY A 25 20.00 -12.37 -9.48
CA GLY A 25 19.20 -12.07 -8.30
C GLY A 25 19.44 -13.08 -7.18
N GLY A 26 19.41 -14.37 -7.49
CA GLY A 26 19.63 -15.44 -6.52
C GLY A 26 21.04 -15.44 -5.95
N SER A 27 22.05 -15.12 -6.77
CA SER A 27 23.44 -14.99 -6.32
C SER A 27 23.62 -13.79 -5.40
N ALA A 28 22.94 -12.67 -5.67
CA ALA A 28 22.98 -11.50 -4.79
C ALA A 28 22.47 -11.82 -3.39
N VAL A 29 21.32 -12.52 -3.28
CA VAL A 29 20.79 -12.99 -1.98
C VAL A 29 21.76 -13.96 -1.30
N ALA A 30 22.27 -14.94 -2.04
CA ALA A 30 23.18 -15.95 -1.49
C ALA A 30 24.48 -15.34 -0.97
N LEU A 31 25.07 -14.38 -1.70
CA LEU A 31 26.27 -13.68 -1.28
C LEU A 31 26.02 -12.78 -0.08
N PHE A 32 24.89 -12.07 -0.04
CA PHE A 32 24.51 -11.24 1.10
C PHE A 32 24.42 -12.07 2.39
N PHE A 33 23.68 -13.19 2.34
CA PHE A 33 23.53 -14.05 3.52
C PHE A 33 24.81 -14.81 3.85
N LEU A 34 25.64 -15.17 2.88
CA LEU A 34 26.97 -15.71 3.17
C LEU A 34 27.82 -14.73 3.98
N VAL A 35 27.83 -13.45 3.61
CA VAL A 35 28.54 -12.41 4.36
C VAL A 35 27.93 -12.23 5.76
N ALA A 36 26.60 -12.15 5.88
CA ALA A 36 25.92 -12.02 7.16
C ALA A 36 26.22 -13.22 8.09
N ASP A 37 26.14 -14.43 7.56
CA ASP A 37 26.47 -15.68 8.24
C ASP A 37 27.93 -15.72 8.71
N LEU A 38 28.87 -15.24 7.88
CA LEU A 38 30.28 -15.13 8.24
C LEU A 38 30.50 -14.11 9.36
N MET A 39 29.79 -12.97 9.33
CA MET A 39 29.84 -11.96 10.39
C MET A 39 29.30 -12.49 11.72
N ASP A 40 28.29 -13.37 11.66
CA ASP A 40 27.74 -14.06 12.83
C ASP A 40 28.57 -15.31 13.23
N ALA A 41 29.71 -15.56 12.59
CA ALA A 41 30.57 -16.74 12.81
C ALA A 41 29.87 -18.11 12.60
N ARG A 42 28.84 -18.14 11.75
CA ARG A 42 28.07 -19.35 11.40
C ARG A 42 27.95 -19.51 9.88
N PRO A 43 29.03 -19.86 9.15
CA PRO A 43 28.99 -19.93 7.69
C PRO A 43 27.91 -20.90 7.18
N PHE A 44 27.14 -20.48 6.18
CA PHE A 44 26.03 -21.24 5.58
C PHE A 44 24.86 -21.55 6.54
N PHE A 45 24.75 -20.84 7.65
CA PHE A 45 23.63 -20.99 8.58
C PHE A 45 22.28 -20.65 7.93
N THR A 46 22.19 -19.57 7.17
CA THR A 46 20.94 -19.19 6.51
C THR A 46 20.42 -20.25 5.54
N PRO A 47 21.19 -20.73 4.55
CA PRO A 47 20.72 -21.80 3.67
C PRO A 47 20.47 -23.12 4.41
N SER A 48 21.22 -23.40 5.49
CA SER A 48 20.98 -24.54 6.36
C SER A 48 19.64 -24.43 7.10
N LEU A 49 19.33 -23.26 7.65
CA LEU A 49 18.11 -22.98 8.39
C LEU A 49 16.89 -23.20 7.50
N ILE A 50 16.87 -22.55 6.34
CA ILE A 50 15.74 -22.65 5.40
C ILE A 50 15.60 -24.09 4.90
N GLY A 51 16.72 -24.72 4.51
CA GLY A 51 16.70 -26.12 4.06
C GLY A 51 16.22 -27.10 5.14
N SER A 52 16.60 -26.88 6.40
CA SER A 52 16.19 -27.76 7.49
C SER A 52 14.69 -27.63 7.77
N VAL A 53 14.16 -26.41 7.77
CA VAL A 53 12.71 -26.19 7.91
C VAL A 53 11.94 -26.81 6.75
N MET A 54 12.40 -26.62 5.51
CA MET A 54 11.72 -27.12 4.31
C MET A 54 11.78 -28.64 4.13
N PHE A 55 12.95 -29.25 4.36
CA PHE A 55 13.20 -30.65 3.98
C PHE A 55 13.29 -31.60 5.16
N HIS A 56 13.69 -31.11 6.34
CA HIS A 56 13.77 -31.95 7.55
C HIS A 56 12.56 -31.75 8.47
N GLY A 57 11.73 -30.75 8.21
CA GLY A 57 10.51 -30.49 8.98
C GLY A 57 10.78 -30.09 10.44
N VAL A 58 11.98 -29.56 10.71
CA VAL A 58 12.36 -29.07 12.04
C VAL A 58 11.90 -27.63 12.23
N SER A 59 11.56 -27.26 13.47
CA SER A 59 11.23 -25.88 13.80
C SER A 59 12.47 -25.00 13.63
N ALA A 60 12.27 -23.76 13.15
CA ALA A 60 13.37 -22.83 12.92
C ALA A 60 14.18 -22.51 14.20
N GLU A 61 13.57 -22.59 15.37
CA GLU A 61 14.21 -22.43 16.68
C GLU A 61 15.16 -23.57 17.07
N ASP A 62 14.92 -24.78 16.56
CA ASP A 62 15.71 -25.96 16.88
C ASP A 62 16.98 -26.08 16.01
N VAL A 63 17.08 -25.28 14.95
CA VAL A 63 18.24 -25.30 14.04
C VAL A 63 19.38 -24.50 14.67
N VAL A 64 20.19 -25.21 15.46
CA VAL A 64 21.34 -24.63 16.18
C VAL A 64 22.69 -24.92 15.50
N LYS A 65 22.71 -25.81 14.51
CA LYS A 65 23.93 -26.24 13.78
C LYS A 65 23.69 -26.22 12.27
N VAL A 66 24.78 -26.11 11.52
CA VAL A 66 24.76 -26.15 10.05
C VAL A 66 24.65 -27.60 9.58
N HIS A 67 23.68 -27.85 8.71
CA HIS A 67 23.38 -29.12 8.06
C HIS A 67 23.70 -29.00 6.57
N LEU A 68 24.82 -29.57 6.13
CA LEU A 68 25.33 -29.38 4.76
C LEU A 68 24.43 -30.02 3.68
N ASP A 69 23.73 -31.10 4.04
CA ASP A 69 22.68 -31.70 3.23
C ASP A 69 21.50 -30.74 3.02
N ALA A 70 21.02 -30.08 4.08
CA ALA A 70 19.99 -29.04 4.00
C ALA A 70 20.44 -27.84 3.14
N VAL A 71 21.70 -27.41 3.28
CA VAL A 71 22.31 -26.35 2.44
C VAL A 71 22.27 -26.76 0.97
N ALA A 72 22.60 -28.00 0.63
CA ALA A 72 22.60 -28.49 -0.74
C ALA A 72 21.18 -28.52 -1.34
N TYR A 73 20.21 -29.08 -0.61
CA TYR A 73 18.81 -29.13 -1.05
C TYR A 73 18.22 -27.74 -1.26
N PHE A 74 18.43 -26.84 -0.29
CA PHE A 74 17.99 -25.46 -0.40
C PHE A 74 18.66 -24.74 -1.57
N SER A 75 19.96 -24.94 -1.79
CA SER A 75 20.69 -24.27 -2.88
C SER A 75 20.12 -24.63 -4.26
N ILE A 76 19.71 -25.89 -4.46
CA ILE A 76 19.05 -26.34 -5.70
C ILE A 76 17.69 -25.65 -5.86
N VAL A 77 16.87 -25.65 -4.81
CA VAL A 77 15.55 -25.00 -4.85
C VAL A 77 15.65 -23.49 -5.01
N HIS A 78 16.64 -22.85 -4.38
CA HIS A 78 16.91 -21.43 -4.49
C HIS A 78 17.22 -21.03 -5.93
N ILE A 79 18.15 -21.73 -6.59
CA ILE A 79 18.49 -21.47 -7.99
C ILE A 79 17.28 -21.72 -8.91
N ALA A 80 16.52 -22.80 -8.67
CA ALA A 80 15.33 -23.10 -9.45
C ALA A 80 14.24 -22.03 -9.29
N ALA A 81 13.93 -21.63 -8.06
CA ALA A 81 12.95 -20.60 -7.74
C ALA A 81 13.34 -19.25 -8.33
N PHE A 82 14.60 -18.84 -8.20
CA PHE A 82 15.09 -17.60 -8.78
C PHE A 82 15.12 -17.64 -10.31
N THR A 83 15.35 -18.79 -10.94
CA THR A 83 15.24 -18.93 -12.41
C THR A 83 13.80 -18.73 -12.88
N VAL A 84 12.82 -19.33 -12.18
CA VAL A 84 11.39 -19.12 -12.46
C VAL A 84 11.00 -17.66 -12.25
N LEU A 85 11.41 -17.06 -11.13
CA LEU A 85 11.16 -15.65 -10.83
C LEU A 85 11.80 -14.74 -11.88
N GLY A 86 13.05 -15.01 -12.26
CA GLY A 86 13.77 -14.31 -13.32
C GLY A 86 12.98 -14.32 -14.62
N GLY A 87 12.41 -15.47 -15.02
CA GLY A 87 11.58 -15.54 -16.21
C GLY A 87 10.24 -14.81 -16.11
N ALA A 88 9.59 -14.86 -14.95
CA ALA A 88 8.38 -14.08 -14.70
C ALA A 88 8.66 -12.57 -14.80
N ILE A 89 9.74 -12.10 -14.17
CA ILE A 89 10.14 -10.68 -14.20
C ILE A 89 10.61 -10.27 -15.59
N SER A 90 11.39 -11.07 -16.31
CA SER A 90 11.78 -10.76 -17.71
C SER A 90 10.57 -10.63 -18.62
N SER A 91 9.59 -11.55 -18.49
CA SER A 91 8.34 -11.50 -19.28
C SER A 91 7.53 -10.25 -18.94
N LEU A 92 7.45 -9.91 -17.66
CA LEU A 92 6.78 -8.70 -17.20
C LEU A 92 7.48 -7.43 -17.70
N VAL A 93 8.80 -7.33 -17.58
CA VAL A 93 9.58 -6.19 -18.07
C VAL A 93 9.31 -6.01 -19.56
N HIS A 94 9.31 -7.09 -20.34
CA HIS A 94 8.96 -7.05 -21.76
C HIS A 94 7.53 -6.54 -22.01
N GLU A 95 6.54 -7.09 -21.30
CA GLU A 95 5.13 -6.69 -21.41
C GLU A 95 4.93 -5.20 -21.06
N VAL A 96 5.59 -4.77 -19.99
CA VAL A 96 5.55 -3.40 -19.49
C VAL A 96 6.26 -2.44 -20.44
N GLU A 97 7.40 -2.82 -21.03
CA GLU A 97 8.07 -2.03 -22.06
C GLU A 97 7.24 -1.89 -23.35
N LEU A 98 6.47 -2.92 -23.72
CA LEU A 98 5.64 -2.91 -24.92
C LEU A 98 4.35 -2.11 -24.75
N HIS A 99 3.70 -2.21 -23.59
CA HIS A 99 2.33 -1.72 -23.41
C HIS A 99 2.21 -0.57 -22.42
N SER A 100 3.19 -0.36 -21.54
CA SER A 100 3.16 0.73 -20.56
C SER A 100 3.87 1.97 -21.08
N ARG A 101 3.27 3.13 -20.82
CA ARG A 101 3.95 4.43 -20.96
C ARG A 101 4.87 4.74 -19.77
N HIS A 102 4.79 3.93 -18.71
CA HIS A 102 5.44 4.16 -17.42
C HIS A 102 6.13 2.89 -16.92
N PRO A 103 7.15 2.38 -17.61
CA PRO A 103 7.71 1.08 -17.29
C PRO A 103 8.32 1.02 -15.89
N VAL A 104 9.04 2.07 -15.48
CA VAL A 104 9.69 2.14 -14.16
C VAL A 104 8.66 2.14 -13.03
N VAL A 105 7.59 2.95 -13.15
CA VAL A 105 6.56 3.05 -12.10
C VAL A 105 5.83 1.73 -11.93
N VAL A 106 5.43 1.09 -13.03
CA VAL A 106 4.75 -0.21 -12.98
C VAL A 106 5.63 -1.27 -12.33
N LEU A 107 6.92 -1.30 -12.67
CA LEU A 107 7.87 -2.24 -12.08
C LEU A 107 8.12 -1.96 -10.60
N LEU A 108 8.25 -0.70 -10.18
CA LEU A 108 8.40 -0.33 -8.77
C LEU A 108 7.16 -0.69 -7.94
N VAL A 109 5.98 -0.39 -8.46
CA VAL A 109 4.71 -0.74 -7.82
C VAL A 109 4.58 -2.26 -7.69
N LEU A 110 4.88 -3.00 -8.76
CA LEU A 110 4.80 -4.45 -8.69
C LEU A 110 5.85 -5.03 -7.75
N PHE A 111 7.07 -4.49 -7.73
CA PHE A 111 8.08 -4.89 -6.75
C PHE A 111 7.57 -4.70 -5.32
N ALA A 112 6.98 -3.55 -5.00
CA ALA A 112 6.41 -3.29 -3.68
C ALA A 112 5.30 -4.30 -3.32
N LEU A 113 4.42 -4.63 -4.28
CA LEU A 113 3.36 -5.63 -4.09
C LEU A 113 3.92 -7.04 -3.88
N ILE A 114 4.91 -7.45 -4.68
CA ILE A 114 5.58 -8.75 -4.57
C ILE A 114 6.30 -8.84 -3.22
N GLU A 115 6.98 -7.78 -2.79
CA GLU A 115 7.70 -7.76 -1.51
C GLU A 115 6.74 -7.87 -0.33
N ALA A 116 5.65 -7.09 -0.33
CA ALA A 116 4.61 -7.19 0.69
C ALA A 116 4.00 -8.60 0.72
N ALA A 117 3.68 -9.17 -0.45
CA ALA A 117 3.17 -10.53 -0.56
C ALA A 117 4.19 -11.56 -0.06
N PHE A 118 5.48 -11.39 -0.35
CA PHE A 118 6.54 -12.27 0.10
C PHE A 118 6.58 -12.36 1.62
N PHE A 119 6.52 -11.23 2.33
CA PHE A 119 6.54 -11.22 3.79
C PHE A 119 5.26 -11.76 4.44
N VAL A 120 4.15 -11.83 3.71
CA VAL A 120 2.93 -12.51 4.15
C VAL A 120 3.00 -14.02 3.87
N VAL A 121 3.49 -14.42 2.71
CA VAL A 121 3.47 -15.82 2.24
C VAL A 121 4.64 -16.63 2.79
N ALA A 122 5.84 -16.04 2.89
CA ALA A 122 7.05 -16.75 3.33
C ALA A 122 6.92 -17.33 4.75
N PRO A 123 6.34 -16.64 5.76
CA PRO A 123 6.10 -17.24 7.07
C PRO A 123 5.14 -18.43 7.05
N LEU A 124 4.24 -18.52 6.06
CA LEU A 124 3.33 -19.65 5.90
C LEU A 124 4.05 -20.86 5.27
N ALA A 125 4.97 -20.60 4.36
CA ALA A 125 5.74 -21.64 3.67
C ALA A 125 6.88 -22.19 4.54
N VAL A 126 7.58 -21.32 5.27
CA VAL A 126 8.73 -21.66 6.13
C VAL A 126 8.60 -20.98 7.50
N PRO A 127 7.77 -21.53 8.40
CA PRO A 127 7.47 -20.92 9.69
C PRO A 127 8.73 -20.65 10.53
N GLY A 128 8.77 -19.48 11.16
CA GLY A 128 9.85 -19.08 12.08
C GLY A 128 11.17 -18.64 11.43
N VAL A 129 11.37 -18.85 10.13
CA VAL A 129 12.62 -18.48 9.45
C VAL A 129 12.87 -16.97 9.46
N ILE A 130 11.88 -16.16 9.10
CA ILE A 130 12.04 -14.70 9.07
C ILE A 130 12.30 -14.14 10.48
N ALA A 131 11.69 -14.74 11.52
CA ALA A 131 11.95 -14.37 12.90
C ALA A 131 13.41 -14.63 13.30
N GLN A 132 13.98 -15.76 12.86
CA GLN A 132 15.38 -16.12 13.13
C GLN A 132 16.39 -15.29 12.33
N LEU A 133 16.09 -14.97 11.07
CA LEU A 133 16.98 -14.19 10.21
C LEU A 133 16.89 -12.68 10.46
N GLY A 134 15.74 -12.21 10.97
CA GLY A 134 15.41 -10.80 11.10
C GLY A 134 14.93 -10.21 9.78
N MET A 135 13.75 -9.56 9.81
CA MET A 135 13.12 -8.98 8.61
C MET A 135 14.02 -7.97 7.89
N ALA A 136 14.80 -7.17 8.62
CA ALA A 136 15.69 -6.18 8.01
C ALA A 136 16.76 -6.83 7.11
N ARG A 137 17.33 -7.97 7.52
CA ARG A 137 18.32 -8.70 6.71
C ARG A 137 17.65 -9.30 5.48
N VAL A 138 16.45 -9.86 5.64
CA VAL A 138 15.66 -10.42 4.53
C VAL A 138 15.29 -9.34 3.51
N ALA A 139 14.74 -8.21 3.96
CA ALA A 139 14.39 -7.08 3.10
C ALA A 139 15.61 -6.51 2.37
N ALA A 140 16.76 -6.40 3.06
CA ALA A 140 18.00 -5.94 2.44
C ALA A 140 18.49 -6.89 1.33
N ALA A 141 18.38 -8.21 1.55
CA ALA A 141 18.73 -9.21 0.55
C ALA A 141 17.80 -9.14 -0.68
N ASN A 142 16.49 -9.02 -0.46
CA ASN A 142 15.51 -8.87 -1.53
C ASN A 142 15.72 -7.59 -2.34
N LEU A 143 15.99 -6.46 -1.66
CA LEU A 143 16.29 -5.20 -2.32
C LEU A 143 17.58 -5.27 -3.15
N LEU A 144 18.61 -5.96 -2.64
CA LEU A 144 19.85 -6.20 -3.37
C LEU A 144 19.60 -7.06 -4.62
N ALA A 145 18.77 -8.10 -4.51
CA ALA A 145 18.38 -8.94 -5.64
C ALA A 145 17.63 -8.14 -6.70
N ALA A 146 16.60 -7.38 -6.30
CA ALA A 146 15.84 -6.53 -7.19
C ALA A 146 16.70 -5.46 -7.87
N GLY A 147 17.60 -4.82 -7.12
CA GLY A 147 18.56 -3.86 -7.68
C GLY A 147 19.52 -4.49 -8.68
N THR A 148 20.01 -5.70 -8.40
CA THR A 148 20.89 -6.44 -9.31
C THR A 148 20.15 -6.82 -10.61
N MET A 149 18.91 -7.30 -10.50
CA MET A 149 18.07 -7.62 -11.65
C MET A 149 17.71 -6.38 -12.46
N ALA A 150 17.32 -5.28 -11.80
CA ALA A 150 17.04 -4.00 -12.45
C ALA A 150 18.26 -3.48 -13.21
N LEU A 151 19.46 -3.57 -12.61
CA LEU A 151 20.71 -3.18 -13.25
C LEU A 151 20.99 -4.07 -14.48
N PHE A 152 20.77 -5.38 -14.37
CA PHE A 152 20.87 -6.30 -15.50
C PHE A 152 19.94 -5.86 -16.64
N PHE A 153 18.65 -5.61 -16.36
CA PHE A 153 17.68 -5.17 -17.38
C PHE A 153 18.03 -3.82 -18.00
N ILE A 154 18.52 -2.86 -17.21
CA ILE A 154 18.98 -1.56 -17.72
C ILE A 154 20.12 -1.73 -18.74
N PHE A 155 21.02 -2.69 -18.52
CA PHE A 155 22.15 -2.95 -19.41
C PHE A 155 21.82 -3.90 -20.57
N SER A 156 20.89 -4.83 -20.39
CA SER A 156 20.50 -5.81 -21.42
C SER A 156 19.45 -5.26 -22.39
N HIS A 157 18.47 -4.47 -21.93
CA HIS A 157 17.48 -3.82 -22.79
C HIS A 157 18.06 -2.53 -23.42
N ARG A 158 18.50 -2.59 -24.70
CA ARG A 158 19.18 -1.48 -25.38
C ARG A 158 18.27 -0.30 -25.78
N ALA A 159 18.59 0.86 -25.20
CA ALA A 159 18.79 2.18 -25.83
C ALA A 159 17.60 3.03 -26.33
N GLY A 160 16.35 2.57 -26.23
CA GLY A 160 15.16 3.38 -26.56
C GLY A 160 14.40 3.93 -25.35
N ALA A 161 13.95 3.02 -24.47
CA ALA A 161 13.05 3.34 -23.36
C ALA A 161 13.71 4.16 -22.25
N TRP A 162 15.00 3.91 -21.99
CA TRP A 162 15.71 4.43 -20.81
C TRP A 162 16.51 5.73 -21.06
N LYS A 163 16.49 6.25 -22.30
CA LYS A 163 17.40 7.35 -22.74
C LYS A 163 16.95 8.78 -22.39
N LYS A 164 15.94 8.93 -21.53
CA LYS A 164 15.34 10.24 -21.19
C LYS A 164 15.25 10.54 -19.69
N VAL A 165 16.10 9.95 -18.84
CA VAL A 165 16.31 10.53 -17.50
C VAL A 165 17.24 11.73 -17.65
N LYS A 166 16.68 12.88 -18.07
CA LYS A 166 17.41 14.14 -18.26
C LYS A 166 17.19 15.02 -17.03
N HIS A 167 17.59 14.53 -15.86
CA HIS A 167 17.58 15.33 -14.64
C HIS A 167 19.00 15.45 -14.10
N THR A 168 19.36 16.66 -13.73
CA THR A 168 20.51 16.92 -12.88
C THR A 168 20.23 16.24 -11.55
N THR A 169 20.98 15.17 -11.25
CA THR A 169 20.95 14.40 -10.00
C THR A 169 20.71 15.23 -8.73
N PRO A 170 21.21 16.47 -8.59
CA PRO A 170 20.92 17.34 -7.45
C PRO A 170 19.44 17.71 -7.24
N GLU A 171 18.66 17.98 -8.29
CA GLU A 171 17.24 18.38 -8.14
C GLU A 171 16.41 17.22 -7.60
N LEU A 172 16.59 16.03 -8.19
CA LEU A 172 15.93 14.82 -7.71
C LEU A 172 16.31 14.50 -6.26
N ILE A 173 17.60 14.63 -5.89
CA ILE A 173 18.05 14.40 -4.50
C ILE A 173 17.39 15.38 -3.52
N LEU A 174 17.29 16.65 -3.89
CA LEU A 174 16.67 17.67 -3.03
C LEU A 174 15.16 17.46 -2.91
N ASP A 175 14.45 17.20 -4.00
CA ASP A 175 13.02 16.94 -3.97
C ASP A 175 12.68 15.69 -3.15
N SER A 176 13.51 14.64 -3.29
CA SER A 176 13.44 13.43 -2.49
C SER A 176 13.59 13.71 -1.00
N LEU A 177 14.62 14.49 -0.63
CA LEU A 177 14.90 14.82 0.76
C LEU A 177 13.83 15.73 1.36
N TYR A 178 13.44 16.80 0.66
CA TYR A 178 12.44 17.75 1.15
C TYR A 178 11.07 17.12 1.31
N SER A 179 10.61 16.37 0.31
CA SER A 179 9.33 15.66 0.37
C SER A 179 9.31 14.65 1.51
N GLY A 180 10.37 13.83 1.61
CA GLY A 180 10.52 12.86 2.69
C GLY A 180 10.52 13.51 4.08
N VAL A 181 11.36 14.52 4.29
CA VAL A 181 11.47 15.23 5.57
C VAL A 181 10.15 15.91 5.94
N LEU A 182 9.42 16.50 5.00
CA LEU A 182 8.10 17.07 5.26
C LEU A 182 7.11 16.01 5.73
N GLY A 183 7.02 14.88 5.01
CA GLY A 183 6.18 13.74 5.39
C GLY A 183 6.53 13.21 6.78
N GLY A 184 7.82 12.96 7.03
CA GLY A 184 8.29 12.44 8.31
C GLY A 184 8.09 13.42 9.46
N SER A 185 8.22 14.73 9.20
CA SER A 185 7.96 15.78 10.19
C SER A 185 6.47 15.91 10.52
N ALA A 186 5.58 15.72 9.55
CA ALA A 186 4.13 15.71 9.79
C ALA A 186 3.73 14.57 10.74
N VAL A 187 4.27 13.36 10.52
CA VAL A 187 4.08 12.21 11.43
C VAL A 187 4.63 12.51 12.82
N ALA A 188 5.88 12.99 12.89
CA ALA A 188 6.54 13.26 14.16
C ALA A 188 5.82 14.35 14.97
N ALA A 189 5.37 15.42 14.31
CA ALA A 189 4.61 16.50 14.95
C ALA A 189 3.25 16.02 15.44
N PHE A 190 2.54 15.20 14.65
CA PHE A 190 1.25 14.63 15.06
C PHE A 190 1.40 13.77 16.32
N PHE A 191 2.32 12.81 16.31
CA PHE A 191 2.54 11.95 17.48
C PHE A 191 3.09 12.73 18.68
N LEU A 192 3.91 13.77 18.47
CA LEU A 192 4.33 14.63 19.57
C LEU A 192 3.14 15.34 20.23
N VAL A 193 2.16 15.81 19.45
CA VAL A 193 0.95 16.42 19.99
C VAL A 193 0.12 15.40 20.77
N VAL A 194 -0.08 14.21 20.21
CA VAL A 194 -0.80 13.11 20.89
C VAL A 194 -0.12 12.76 22.22
N ASP A 195 1.19 12.52 22.19
CA ASP A 195 2.02 12.21 23.35
C ASP A 195 1.94 13.31 24.44
N LEU A 196 1.92 14.59 24.03
CA LEU A 196 1.77 15.71 24.95
C LEU A 196 0.38 15.75 25.59
N LEU A 197 -0.68 15.47 24.82
CA LEU A 197 -2.05 15.41 25.32
C LEU A 197 -2.25 14.26 26.32
N ASP A 198 -1.55 13.15 26.10
CA ASP A 198 -1.56 11.97 26.99
C ASP A 198 -0.59 12.12 28.18
N GLY A 199 0.12 13.25 28.28
CA GLY A 199 1.05 13.55 29.38
C GLY A 199 2.36 12.75 29.34
N GLN A 200 2.69 12.12 28.21
CA GLN A 200 3.91 11.33 28.02
C GLN A 200 4.68 11.82 26.78
N PRO A 201 5.38 12.97 26.85
CA PRO A 201 6.09 13.52 25.70
C PRO A 201 7.12 12.53 25.12
N LEU A 202 7.12 12.35 23.79
CA LEU A 202 8.02 11.44 23.06
C LEU A 202 7.80 9.95 23.35
N PHE A 203 6.63 9.58 23.87
CA PHE A 203 6.27 8.18 24.08
C PHE A 203 6.22 7.38 22.78
N ALA A 204 5.57 7.86 21.73
CA ALA A 204 5.46 7.14 20.45
C ALA A 204 6.83 6.78 19.84
N PRO A 205 7.79 7.72 19.66
CA PRO A 205 9.13 7.37 19.16
C PRO A 205 9.92 6.50 20.15
N SER A 206 9.69 6.62 21.46
CA SER A 206 10.29 5.74 22.48
C SER A 206 9.80 4.29 22.32
N LEU A 207 8.48 4.09 22.17
CA LEU A 207 7.86 2.79 21.94
C LEU A 207 8.42 2.13 20.69
N MET A 208 8.36 2.83 19.55
CA MET A 208 8.82 2.29 18.28
C MET A 208 10.32 1.95 18.33
N GLY A 209 11.15 2.83 18.93
CA GLY A 209 12.57 2.56 19.09
C GLY A 209 12.88 1.39 20.02
N SER A 210 12.10 1.23 21.09
CA SER A 210 12.30 0.16 22.07
C SER A 210 11.94 -1.20 21.47
N VAL A 211 10.85 -1.27 20.71
CA VAL A 211 10.44 -2.49 20.01
C VAL A 211 11.43 -2.81 18.88
N LEU A 212 11.74 -1.83 18.04
CA LEU A 212 12.53 -2.06 16.84
C LEU A 212 14.03 -2.32 17.11
N PHE A 213 14.63 -1.59 18.05
CA PHE A 213 16.07 -1.63 18.28
C PHE A 213 16.49 -2.29 19.59
N LEU A 214 15.63 -2.26 20.61
CA LEU A 214 15.94 -2.84 21.92
C LEU A 214 15.26 -4.20 22.15
N GLY A 215 14.37 -4.63 21.25
CA GLY A 215 13.67 -5.92 21.35
C GLY A 215 12.70 -6.00 22.53
N VAL A 216 12.25 -4.85 23.05
CA VAL A 216 11.31 -4.80 24.17
C VAL A 216 9.90 -5.01 23.63
N ALA A 217 9.10 -5.87 24.27
CA ALA A 217 7.70 -6.06 23.91
C ALA A 217 6.92 -4.73 24.08
N ALA A 218 6.01 -4.42 23.16
CA ALA A 218 5.31 -3.13 23.13
C ALA A 218 4.54 -2.84 24.44
N GLU A 219 4.01 -3.88 25.08
CA GLU A 219 3.25 -3.80 26.34
C GLU A 219 4.15 -3.53 27.55
N ALA A 220 5.43 -3.90 27.47
CA ALA A 220 6.41 -3.68 28.53
C ALA A 220 7.00 -2.26 28.51
N VAL A 221 6.78 -1.49 27.44
CA VAL A 221 7.24 -0.10 27.37
C VAL A 221 6.24 0.78 28.11
N THR A 222 6.56 1.13 29.36
CA THR A 222 5.73 1.99 30.22
C THR A 222 6.29 3.40 30.39
N GLU A 223 7.58 3.60 30.12
CA GLU A 223 8.29 4.86 30.30
C GLU A 223 9.04 5.30 29.03
N VAL A 224 9.39 6.59 28.97
CA VAL A 224 10.11 7.17 27.85
C VAL A 224 11.61 6.88 27.97
N HIS A 225 12.16 6.21 26.97
CA HIS A 225 13.58 5.90 26.86
C HIS A 225 14.23 6.79 25.78
N LEU A 226 14.95 7.84 26.21
CA LEU A 226 15.54 8.82 25.28
C LEU A 226 16.52 8.20 24.27
N GLY A 227 17.22 7.11 24.65
CA GLY A 227 18.05 6.36 23.71
C GLY A 227 17.24 5.73 22.58
N ALA A 228 16.11 5.09 22.91
CA ALA A 228 15.18 4.53 21.92
C ALA A 228 14.60 5.61 21.01
N VAL A 229 14.23 6.76 21.58
CA VAL A 229 13.77 7.94 20.83
C VAL A 229 14.82 8.35 19.79
N ALA A 230 16.09 8.48 20.20
CA ALA A 230 17.16 8.87 19.28
C ALA A 230 17.39 7.87 18.14
N TYR A 231 17.44 6.57 18.45
CA TYR A 231 17.57 5.53 17.42
C TYR A 231 16.41 5.55 16.44
N PHE A 232 15.18 5.66 16.97
CA PHE A 232 13.99 5.73 16.13
C PHE A 232 13.95 7.00 15.29
N SER A 233 14.27 8.18 15.85
CA SER A 233 14.27 9.42 15.08
C SER A 233 15.23 9.37 13.89
N LEU A 234 16.42 8.78 14.05
CA LEU A 234 17.35 8.59 12.93
C LEU A 234 16.79 7.63 11.88
N ALA A 235 16.24 6.49 12.32
CA ALA A 235 15.64 5.51 11.42
C ALA A 235 14.43 6.09 10.67
N HIS A 236 13.60 6.88 11.36
CA HIS A 236 12.44 7.57 10.81
C HIS A 236 12.83 8.56 9.71
N ILE A 237 13.83 9.40 9.97
CA ILE A 237 14.35 10.35 8.95
C ILE A 237 14.89 9.59 7.73
N ALA A 238 15.66 8.52 7.95
CA ALA A 238 16.20 7.70 6.87
C ALA A 238 15.10 7.02 6.04
N ALA A 239 14.10 6.43 6.71
CA ALA A 239 12.97 5.77 6.06
C ALA A 239 12.13 6.75 5.25
N PHE A 240 11.83 7.93 5.79
CA PHE A 240 11.09 8.96 5.09
C PHE A 240 11.87 9.61 3.96
N ALA A 241 13.19 9.76 4.07
CA ALA A 241 14.03 10.21 2.96
C ALA A 241 14.05 9.19 1.81
N ALA A 242 14.10 7.89 2.13
CA ALA A 242 13.99 6.83 1.14
C ALA A 242 12.61 6.79 0.47
N LEU A 243 11.53 6.92 1.27
CA LEU A 243 10.17 7.03 0.75
C LEU A 243 10.01 8.25 -0.14
N GLY A 244 10.53 9.41 0.29
CA GLY A 244 10.56 10.64 -0.49
C GLY A 244 11.27 10.45 -1.83
N ALA A 245 12.38 9.69 -1.86
CA ALA A 245 13.06 9.36 -3.12
C ALA A 245 12.22 8.51 -4.07
N VAL A 246 11.55 7.48 -3.56
CA VAL A 246 10.64 6.65 -4.34
C VAL A 246 9.49 7.49 -4.89
N VAL A 247 8.84 8.30 -4.03
CA VAL A 247 7.73 9.15 -4.43
C VAL A 247 8.17 10.20 -5.45
N SER A 248 9.30 10.88 -5.25
CA SER A 248 9.83 11.86 -6.22
C SER A 248 10.11 11.23 -7.58
N LEU A 249 10.71 10.03 -7.62
CA LEU A 249 10.92 9.28 -8.85
C LEU A 249 9.59 8.97 -9.56
N VAL A 250 8.58 8.54 -8.81
CA VAL A 250 7.26 8.24 -9.38
C VAL A 250 6.57 9.51 -9.85
N VAL A 251 6.49 10.55 -9.02
CA VAL A 251 5.90 11.86 -9.39
C VAL A 251 6.53 12.34 -10.68
N HIS A 252 7.86 12.28 -10.77
CA HIS A 252 8.59 12.76 -11.92
C HIS A 252 8.30 11.97 -13.21
N GLU A 253 8.35 10.64 -13.13
CA GLU A 253 8.03 9.76 -14.27
C GLU A 253 6.57 9.91 -14.72
N VAL A 254 5.69 10.13 -13.76
CA VAL A 254 4.27 10.35 -14.00
C VAL A 254 4.02 11.75 -14.57
N GLU A 255 4.72 12.79 -14.12
CA GLU A 255 4.60 14.16 -14.67
C GLU A 255 5.08 14.24 -16.12
N LEU A 256 6.15 13.53 -16.47
CA LEU A 256 6.70 13.54 -17.83
C LEU A 256 5.81 12.81 -18.85
N HIS A 257 5.13 11.74 -18.43
CA HIS A 257 4.55 10.79 -19.38
C HIS A 257 3.04 10.53 -19.15
N SER A 258 2.48 10.91 -18.00
CA SER A 258 1.11 10.58 -17.60
C SER A 258 0.20 11.77 -17.84
N ARG A 259 -1.00 11.46 -18.32
CA ARG A 259 -2.10 12.42 -18.32
C ARG A 259 -2.79 12.52 -16.96
N HIS A 260 -2.49 11.58 -16.05
CA HIS A 260 -3.23 11.34 -14.81
C HIS A 260 -2.30 11.23 -13.59
N PRO A 261 -1.58 12.31 -13.20
CA PRO A 261 -0.56 12.21 -12.18
C PRO A 261 -1.10 11.91 -10.77
N LEU A 262 -2.24 12.51 -10.43
CA LEU A 262 -2.88 12.31 -9.14
C LEU A 262 -3.37 10.86 -8.96
N GLU A 263 -3.91 10.23 -10.00
CA GLU A 263 -4.40 8.85 -9.93
C GLU A 263 -3.28 7.85 -9.61
N VAL A 264 -2.15 7.97 -10.31
CA VAL A 264 -1.00 7.09 -10.09
C VAL A 264 -0.44 7.28 -8.67
N LEU A 265 -0.42 8.51 -8.16
CA LEU A 265 0.04 8.80 -6.80
C LEU A 265 -0.95 8.31 -5.73
N LEU A 266 -2.26 8.39 -5.98
CA LEU A 266 -3.28 7.85 -5.07
C LEU A 266 -3.23 6.32 -5.03
N VAL A 267 -3.08 5.66 -6.18
CA VAL A 267 -2.89 4.20 -6.24
C VAL A 267 -1.60 3.80 -5.54
N LEU A 268 -0.50 4.54 -5.77
CA LEU A 268 0.77 4.32 -5.07
C LEU A 268 0.59 4.47 -3.55
N PHE A 269 -0.08 5.53 -3.08
CA PHE A 269 -0.39 5.72 -1.67
C PHE A 269 -1.18 4.55 -1.10
N ALA A 270 -2.27 4.12 -1.76
CA ALA A 270 -3.08 2.99 -1.31
C ALA A 270 -2.25 1.69 -1.21
N ILE A 271 -1.37 1.45 -2.16
CA ILE A 271 -0.46 0.29 -2.16
C ILE A 271 0.53 0.38 -1.00
N ILE A 272 1.13 1.55 -0.79
CA ILE A 272 2.05 1.80 0.33
C ILE A 272 1.34 1.60 1.67
N GLU A 273 0.11 2.09 1.83
CA GLU A 273 -0.66 1.91 3.06
C GLU A 273 -0.98 0.43 3.33
N VAL A 274 -1.43 -0.31 2.31
CA VAL A 274 -1.68 -1.75 2.45
C VAL A 274 -0.41 -2.48 2.83
N ALA A 275 0.69 -2.18 2.14
CA ALA A 275 1.99 -2.77 2.46
C ALA A 275 2.41 -2.40 3.89
N PHE A 276 2.28 -1.13 4.30
CA PHE A 276 2.63 -0.66 5.63
C PHE A 276 1.81 -1.37 6.71
N PHE A 277 0.48 -1.44 6.58
CA PHE A 277 -0.37 -2.10 7.58
C PHE A 277 -0.22 -3.62 7.62
N ALA A 278 0.21 -4.25 6.51
CA ALA A 278 0.58 -5.66 6.51
C ALA A 278 1.96 -5.90 7.17
N MET A 279 2.91 -5.01 6.92
CA MET A 279 4.33 -5.17 7.30
C MET A 279 4.65 -4.67 8.70
N ALA A 280 4.08 -3.54 9.11
CA ALA A 280 4.38 -2.91 10.39
C ALA A 280 4.08 -3.81 11.61
N PRO A 281 2.98 -4.59 11.66
CA PRO A 281 2.74 -5.54 12.75
C PRO A 281 3.78 -6.67 12.82
N LEU A 282 4.35 -7.06 11.67
CA LEU A 282 5.43 -8.05 11.63
C LEU A 282 6.72 -7.40 12.14
N ALA A 283 7.04 -6.21 11.65
CA ALA A 283 8.25 -5.43 11.97
C ALA A 283 8.31 -5.02 13.45
N MET A 284 7.19 -4.58 13.99
CA MET A 284 7.06 -4.03 15.33
C MET A 284 5.79 -4.58 16.00
N PRO A 285 5.82 -5.83 16.48
CA PRO A 285 4.67 -6.47 17.09
C PRO A 285 4.08 -5.64 18.24
N GLY A 286 2.76 -5.52 18.27
CA GLY A 286 2.04 -4.80 19.33
C GLY A 286 2.04 -3.27 19.21
N VAL A 287 2.91 -2.65 18.41
CA VAL A 287 3.02 -1.18 18.33
C VAL A 287 1.74 -0.53 17.81
N ILE A 288 1.14 -1.03 16.73
CA ILE A 288 -0.11 -0.45 16.19
C ILE A 288 -1.27 -0.60 17.18
N ALA A 289 -1.31 -1.69 17.95
CA ALA A 289 -2.31 -1.87 19.00
C ALA A 289 -2.12 -0.84 20.13
N ARG A 290 -0.87 -0.53 20.48
CA ARG A 290 -0.50 0.42 21.55
C ARG A 290 -0.68 1.88 21.15
N LEU A 291 -0.42 2.24 19.88
CA LEU A 291 -0.62 3.59 19.34
C LEU A 291 -2.04 3.83 18.83
N GLY A 292 -2.78 2.77 18.50
CA GLY A 292 -4.08 2.89 17.87
C GLY A 292 -3.96 3.13 16.36
N ILE A 293 -4.54 2.22 15.59
CA ILE A 293 -4.51 2.23 14.13
C ILE A 293 -5.05 3.54 13.50
N VAL A 294 -6.02 4.19 14.17
CA VAL A 294 -6.61 5.45 13.70
C VAL A 294 -5.59 6.56 13.77
N GLN A 295 -4.82 6.64 14.86
CA GLN A 295 -3.76 7.64 15.00
C GLN A 295 -2.67 7.43 13.96
N VAL A 296 -2.27 6.16 13.75
CA VAL A 296 -1.31 5.79 12.70
C VAL A 296 -1.82 6.17 11.31
N GLY A 297 -3.09 5.87 10.99
CA GLY A 297 -3.70 6.24 9.72
C GLY A 297 -3.79 7.75 9.50
N ILE A 298 -4.13 8.54 10.54
CA ILE A 298 -4.11 10.01 10.47
C ILE A 298 -2.69 10.51 10.20
N ALA A 299 -1.69 9.98 10.89
CA ALA A 299 -0.30 10.37 10.69
C ALA A 299 0.16 10.10 9.25
N ASN A 300 -0.16 8.93 8.70
CA ASN A 300 0.14 8.58 7.31
C ASN A 300 -0.57 9.51 6.30
N LEU A 301 -1.85 9.84 6.54
CA LEU A 301 -2.59 10.79 5.71
C LEU A 301 -1.99 12.20 5.77
N LEU A 302 -1.55 12.65 6.94
CA LEU A 302 -0.85 13.93 7.09
C LEU A 302 0.49 13.92 6.34
N ALA A 303 1.22 12.81 6.41
CA ALA A 303 2.46 12.64 5.66
C ALA A 303 2.21 12.73 4.15
N ALA A 304 1.30 11.90 3.62
CA ALA A 304 0.94 11.90 2.20
C ALA A 304 0.41 13.26 1.74
N GLY A 305 -0.44 13.91 2.54
CA GLY A 305 -0.97 15.24 2.27
C GLY A 305 0.13 16.31 2.23
N SER A 306 1.09 16.28 3.16
CA SER A 306 2.21 17.22 3.18
C SER A 306 3.16 17.04 1.98
N MET A 307 3.43 15.78 1.60
CA MET A 307 4.22 15.43 0.42
C MET A 307 3.51 15.86 -0.88
N ALA A 308 2.22 15.56 -0.99
CA ALA A 308 1.41 15.98 -2.14
C ALA A 308 1.35 17.51 -2.24
N LEU A 309 1.18 18.22 -1.13
CA LEU A 309 1.19 19.67 -1.09
C LEU A 309 2.54 20.25 -1.53
N PHE A 310 3.66 19.65 -1.10
CA PHE A 310 4.99 20.04 -1.56
C PHE A 310 5.10 19.98 -3.08
N PHE A 311 4.73 18.86 -3.70
CA PHE A 311 4.78 18.73 -5.16
C PHE A 311 3.81 19.69 -5.87
N VAL A 312 2.59 19.87 -5.36
CA VAL A 312 1.62 20.81 -5.95
C VAL A 312 2.14 22.24 -5.90
N LEU A 313 2.70 22.68 -4.77
CA LEU A 313 3.17 24.06 -4.59
C LEU A 313 4.49 24.35 -5.30
N TYR A 314 5.39 23.37 -5.38
CA TYR A 314 6.75 23.58 -5.89
C TYR A 314 6.89 23.24 -7.38
N HIS A 315 6.10 22.30 -7.91
CA HIS A 315 6.22 21.82 -9.30
C HIS A 315 5.10 22.28 -10.25
N ARG A 316 3.93 22.74 -9.75
CA ARG A 316 2.74 22.92 -10.61
C ARG A 316 2.13 24.33 -10.58
N SER A 317 2.77 25.27 -11.29
CA SER A 317 2.24 26.66 -11.47
C SER A 317 0.83 26.69 -12.09
N ALA A 318 0.52 25.80 -13.03
CA ALA A 318 -0.78 25.68 -13.68
C ALA A 318 -1.87 25.05 -12.79
N ALA A 319 -1.51 24.11 -11.90
CA ALA A 319 -2.49 23.55 -10.95
C ALA A 319 -2.82 24.53 -9.83
N ARG A 320 -1.89 25.43 -9.48
CA ARG A 320 -2.16 26.51 -8.52
C ARG A 320 -3.28 27.45 -8.98
N GLU A 321 -3.40 27.72 -10.28
CA GLU A 321 -4.53 28.47 -10.86
C GLU A 321 -5.80 27.63 -10.97
N LYS A 322 -5.70 26.38 -11.44
CA LYS A 322 -6.86 25.48 -11.63
C LYS A 322 -7.54 25.11 -10.30
N LEU A 323 -6.75 24.91 -9.23
CA LEU A 323 -7.24 24.61 -7.88
C LEU A 323 -8.01 25.78 -7.26
N LYS A 324 -7.59 27.03 -7.54
CA LYS A 324 -8.32 28.23 -7.10
C LYS A 324 -9.66 28.40 -7.80
N HIS A 325 -9.76 28.01 -9.07
CA HIS A 325 -10.99 28.16 -9.86
C HIS A 325 -12.06 27.09 -9.59
N ASN A 326 -11.66 25.89 -9.13
CA ASN A 326 -12.56 24.74 -8.94
C ASN A 326 -12.83 24.37 -7.45
N LEU A 327 -12.33 25.15 -6.49
CA LEU A 327 -12.40 24.77 -5.06
C LEU A 327 -13.83 24.65 -4.53
N ASN A 328 -14.75 25.52 -4.97
CA ASN A 328 -16.14 25.49 -4.49
C ASN A 328 -16.89 24.25 -5.01
N ASP A 329 -16.74 23.93 -6.30
CA ASP A 329 -17.34 22.74 -6.90
C ASP A 329 -16.72 21.47 -6.31
N PHE A 330 -15.40 21.46 -6.10
CA PHE A 330 -14.71 20.37 -5.43
C PHE A 330 -15.20 20.14 -4.00
N LEU A 331 -15.31 21.19 -3.18
CA LEU A 331 -15.78 21.08 -1.80
C LEU A 331 -17.25 20.63 -1.76
N PHE A 332 -18.07 21.12 -2.69
CA PHE A 332 -19.45 20.69 -2.85
C PHE A 332 -19.51 19.19 -3.18
N ASP A 333 -18.89 18.75 -4.27
CA ASP A 333 -18.92 17.34 -4.69
C ASP A 333 -18.30 16.41 -3.64
N SER A 334 -17.24 16.82 -2.97
CA SER A 334 -16.61 16.08 -1.87
C SER A 334 -17.54 15.88 -0.68
N PHE A 335 -18.20 16.97 -0.24
CA PHE A 335 -19.11 16.94 0.90
C PHE A 335 -20.34 16.10 0.60
N TYR A 336 -20.96 16.28 -0.57
CA TYR A 336 -22.15 15.54 -0.96
C TYR A 336 -21.85 14.08 -1.27
N ALA A 337 -20.78 13.75 -2.01
CA ALA A 337 -20.41 12.37 -2.28
C ALA A 337 -20.12 11.60 -0.97
N GLY A 338 -19.33 12.19 -0.07
CA GLY A 338 -19.07 11.61 1.25
C GLY A 338 -20.33 11.49 2.10
N GLY A 339 -21.18 12.52 2.10
CA GLY A 339 -22.44 12.55 2.82
C GLY A 339 -23.43 11.48 2.34
N PHE A 340 -23.59 11.31 1.03
CA PHE A 340 -24.45 10.27 0.45
C PHE A 340 -23.94 8.87 0.77
N GLY A 341 -22.65 8.60 0.52
CA GLY A 341 -22.05 7.30 0.83
C GLY A 341 -22.18 6.95 2.31
N GLY A 342 -21.77 7.86 3.20
CA GLY A 342 -21.82 7.65 4.65
C GLY A 342 -23.25 7.49 5.20
N SER A 343 -24.21 8.27 4.68
CA SER A 343 -25.61 8.19 5.10
C SER A 343 -26.28 6.90 4.64
N VAL A 344 -25.98 6.41 3.43
CA VAL A 344 -26.53 5.14 2.94
C VAL A 344 -26.04 3.96 3.77
N VAL A 345 -24.75 3.92 4.12
CA VAL A 345 -24.21 2.90 5.04
C VAL A 345 -24.90 2.98 6.40
N ALA A 346 -25.01 4.19 6.97
CA ALA A 346 -25.62 4.39 8.28
C ALA A 346 -27.10 3.97 8.30
N LEU A 347 -27.87 4.34 7.26
CA LEU A 347 -29.28 3.97 7.15
C LEU A 347 -29.48 2.48 6.90
N PHE A 348 -28.60 1.85 6.10
CA PHE A 348 -28.63 0.41 5.88
C PHE A 348 -28.44 -0.36 7.19
N PHE A 349 -27.39 -0.03 7.95
CA PHE A 349 -27.15 -0.69 9.23
C PHE A 349 -28.19 -0.33 10.29
N LEU A 350 -28.71 0.90 10.30
CA LEU A 350 -29.84 1.25 11.16
C LEU A 350 -31.07 0.40 10.86
N ALA A 351 -31.38 0.14 9.58
CA ALA A 351 -32.49 -0.72 9.21
C ALA A 351 -32.27 -2.16 9.68
N ILE A 352 -31.06 -2.71 9.51
CA ILE A 352 -30.69 -4.04 10.01
C ILE A 352 -30.82 -4.10 11.54
N ASP A 353 -30.26 -3.13 12.24
CA ASP A 353 -30.30 -2.99 13.69
C ASP A 353 -31.73 -2.96 14.22
N LEU A 354 -32.63 -2.21 13.55
CA LEU A 354 -34.04 -2.15 13.90
C LEU A 354 -34.77 -3.47 13.65
N LEU A 355 -34.46 -4.16 12.55
CA LEU A 355 -35.01 -5.49 12.24
C LEU A 355 -34.57 -6.55 13.25
N ASP A 356 -33.33 -6.45 13.72
CA ASP A 356 -32.76 -7.33 14.74
C ASP A 356 -33.18 -6.91 16.18
N GLY A 357 -34.00 -5.86 16.31
CA GLY A 357 -34.56 -5.39 17.58
C GLY A 357 -33.60 -4.59 18.47
N GLN A 358 -32.44 -4.21 17.94
CA GLN A 358 -31.38 -3.50 18.66
C GLN A 358 -30.97 -2.22 17.90
N GLY A 359 -31.83 -1.21 17.90
CA GLY A 359 -31.54 0.06 17.23
C GLY A 359 -30.20 0.67 17.64
N PHE A 360 -29.39 1.07 16.66
CA PHE A 360 -28.02 1.61 16.83
C PHE A 360 -26.98 0.63 17.38
N PHE A 361 -27.24 -0.69 17.36
CA PHE A 361 -26.25 -1.68 17.76
C PHE A 361 -24.97 -1.62 16.92
N THR A 362 -25.06 -1.48 15.61
CA THR A 362 -23.89 -1.44 14.73
C THR A 362 -22.95 -0.27 15.06
N PRO A 363 -23.39 1.01 15.10
CA PRO A 363 -22.51 2.12 15.49
C PRO A 363 -22.05 2.02 16.95
N SER A 364 -22.85 1.41 17.84
CA SER A 364 -22.44 1.12 19.22
C SER A 364 -21.29 0.12 19.29
N LEU A 365 -21.40 -1.00 18.55
CA LEU A 365 -20.39 -2.04 18.44
C LEU A 365 -19.08 -1.46 17.91
N MET A 366 -19.15 -0.75 16.78
CA MET A 366 -17.98 -0.16 16.15
C MET A 366 -17.32 0.89 17.07
N GLY A 367 -18.11 1.76 17.72
CA GLY A 367 -17.58 2.73 18.67
C GLY A 367 -16.97 2.09 19.93
N SER A 368 -17.56 1.01 20.43
CA SER A 368 -17.06 0.32 21.62
C SER A 368 -15.76 -0.41 21.36
N VAL A 369 -15.63 -1.05 20.20
CA VAL A 369 -14.39 -1.70 19.80
C VAL A 369 -13.31 -0.66 19.50
N LEU A 370 -13.64 0.37 18.73
CA LEU A 370 -12.68 1.36 18.25
C LEU A 370 -12.17 2.31 19.34
N PHE A 371 -13.04 2.77 20.24
CA PHE A 371 -12.69 3.79 21.24
C PHE A 371 -12.60 3.26 22.67
N LEU A 372 -13.35 2.21 23.00
CA LEU A 372 -13.40 1.66 24.35
C LEU A 372 -12.56 0.38 24.50
N GLY A 373 -11.98 -0.14 23.41
CA GLY A 373 -11.15 -1.34 23.41
C GLY A 373 -11.90 -2.61 23.83
N VAL A 374 -13.23 -2.62 23.72
CA VAL A 374 -14.07 -3.76 24.09
C VAL A 374 -13.99 -4.80 22.97
N ALA A 375 -13.82 -6.08 23.32
CA ALA A 375 -13.88 -7.16 22.33
C ALA A 375 -15.25 -7.20 21.66
N ALA A 376 -15.30 -7.40 20.34
CA ALA A 376 -16.55 -7.33 19.57
C ALA A 376 -17.62 -8.31 20.08
N GLU A 377 -17.22 -9.47 20.59
CA GLU A 377 -18.10 -10.51 21.13
C GLU A 377 -18.69 -10.14 22.49
N ALA A 378 -18.02 -9.24 23.24
CA ALA A 378 -18.45 -8.79 24.55
C ALA A 378 -19.47 -7.65 24.49
N VAL A 379 -19.67 -7.04 23.31
CA VAL A 379 -20.67 -5.98 23.14
C VAL A 379 -22.04 -6.60 22.94
N THR A 380 -22.87 -6.56 23.98
CA THR A 380 -24.24 -7.11 23.97
C THR A 380 -25.34 -6.05 24.07
N GLU A 381 -25.00 -4.85 24.58
CA GLU A 381 -25.94 -3.75 24.79
C GLU A 381 -25.53 -2.49 24.03
N VAL A 382 -26.51 -1.64 23.73
CA VAL A 382 -26.31 -0.39 23.01
C VAL A 382 -25.77 0.68 23.96
N ASN A 383 -24.59 1.21 23.64
CA ASN A 383 -23.97 2.34 24.31
C ASN A 383 -24.09 3.60 23.43
N LEU A 384 -25.01 4.49 23.79
CA LEU A 384 -25.27 5.73 23.03
C LEU A 384 -24.07 6.69 22.98
N GLY A 385 -23.16 6.64 23.96
CA GLY A 385 -21.92 7.40 23.92
C GLY A 385 -20.99 6.89 22.82
N ALA A 386 -20.82 5.57 22.73
CA ALA A 386 -20.06 4.93 21.65
C ALA A 386 -20.67 5.20 20.27
N VAL A 387 -22.01 5.19 20.16
CA VAL A 387 -22.74 5.57 18.94
C VAL A 387 -22.38 6.99 18.51
N ALA A 388 -22.35 7.95 19.43
CA ALA A 388 -22.03 9.34 19.12
C ALA A 388 -20.58 9.50 18.62
N TYR A 389 -19.60 8.92 19.34
CA TYR A 389 -18.19 8.96 18.94
C TYR A 389 -17.98 8.32 17.56
N PHE A 390 -18.56 7.14 17.35
CA PHE A 390 -18.45 6.46 16.06
C PHE A 390 -19.10 7.26 14.95
N SER A 391 -20.28 7.84 15.17
CA SER A 391 -20.98 8.62 14.16
C SER A 391 -20.17 9.84 13.71
N MET A 392 -19.51 10.54 14.63
CA MET A 392 -18.63 11.66 14.29
C MET A 392 -17.46 11.22 13.40
N VAL A 393 -16.78 10.12 13.76
CA VAL A 393 -15.65 9.61 13.00
C VAL A 393 -16.09 9.02 11.66
N HIS A 394 -17.24 8.36 11.60
CA HIS A 394 -17.84 7.84 10.37
C HIS A 394 -18.08 8.97 9.35
N PHE A 395 -18.75 10.06 9.76
CA PHE A 395 -18.97 11.19 8.85
C PHE A 395 -17.67 11.88 8.42
N ALA A 396 -16.69 12.01 9.32
CA ALA A 396 -15.38 12.56 8.98
C ALA A 396 -14.63 11.68 7.97
N ALA A 397 -14.60 10.36 8.21
CA ALA A 397 -13.97 9.39 7.31
C ALA A 397 -14.67 9.36 5.94
N CYS A 398 -16.01 9.37 5.92
CA CYS A 398 -16.78 9.44 4.69
C CYS A 398 -16.55 10.74 3.93
N ALA A 399 -16.36 11.88 4.60
CA ALA A 399 -16.01 13.14 3.93
C ALA A 399 -14.62 13.08 3.26
N VAL A 400 -13.64 12.45 3.92
CA VAL A 400 -12.30 12.24 3.33
C VAL A 400 -12.35 11.29 2.14
N VAL A 401 -13.07 10.17 2.26
CA VAL A 401 -13.29 9.23 1.15
C VAL A 401 -14.04 9.91 0.02
N GLY A 402 -15.09 10.68 0.32
CA GLY A 402 -15.85 11.49 -0.63
C GLY A 402 -14.95 12.44 -1.40
N ALA A 403 -14.08 13.19 -0.70
CA ALA A 403 -13.10 14.08 -1.34
C ALA A 403 -12.12 13.33 -2.25
N SER A 404 -11.64 12.18 -1.80
CA SER A 404 -10.71 11.35 -2.57
C SER A 404 -11.36 10.80 -3.84
N VAL A 405 -12.60 10.32 -3.74
CA VAL A 405 -13.38 9.82 -4.88
C VAL A 405 -13.76 10.96 -5.82
N THR A 406 -14.11 12.15 -5.30
CA THR A 406 -14.39 13.33 -6.14
C THR A 406 -13.17 13.75 -6.95
N LEU A 407 -11.98 13.80 -6.34
CA LEU A 407 -10.72 14.08 -7.07
C LEU A 407 -10.50 13.06 -8.18
N LEU A 408 -10.74 11.79 -7.86
CA LEU A 408 -10.57 10.69 -8.79
C LEU A 408 -11.57 10.79 -9.95
N VAL A 409 -12.87 10.95 -9.67
CA VAL A 409 -13.93 11.04 -10.69
C VAL A 409 -13.70 12.24 -11.60
N HIS A 410 -13.38 13.42 -11.04
CA HIS A 410 -13.15 14.62 -11.83
C HIS A 410 -11.96 14.47 -12.80
N GLU A 411 -10.87 13.82 -12.37
CA GLU A 411 -9.74 13.56 -13.26
C GLU A 411 -10.00 12.44 -14.26
N VAL A 412 -10.74 11.39 -13.86
CA VAL A 412 -11.15 10.28 -14.73
C VAL A 412 -12.08 10.77 -15.85
N GLU A 413 -13.03 11.65 -15.54
CA GLU A 413 -13.96 12.22 -16.53
C GLU A 413 -13.26 13.12 -17.55
N LEU A 414 -12.29 13.92 -17.10
CA LEU A 414 -11.59 14.85 -17.98
C LEU A 414 -10.62 14.15 -18.95
N HIS A 415 -10.11 12.97 -18.60
CA HIS A 415 -8.91 12.46 -19.27
C HIS A 415 -8.94 10.96 -19.65
N SER A 416 -9.87 10.13 -19.10
CA SER A 416 -9.88 8.67 -19.33
C SER A 416 -10.72 8.23 -20.54
N ARG A 417 -10.22 7.24 -21.29
CA ARG A 417 -10.97 6.56 -22.38
C ARG A 417 -11.93 5.47 -21.86
N HIS A 418 -11.71 4.96 -20.65
CA HIS A 418 -12.48 3.89 -20.03
C HIS A 418 -12.80 4.22 -18.56
N PRO A 419 -13.57 5.29 -18.29
CA PRO A 419 -13.78 5.81 -16.95
C PRO A 419 -14.42 4.79 -15.99
N VAL A 420 -15.36 4.00 -16.48
CA VAL A 420 -16.07 2.99 -15.68
C VAL A 420 -15.14 1.86 -15.21
N ALA A 421 -14.27 1.35 -16.08
CA ALA A 421 -13.37 0.25 -15.73
C ALA A 421 -12.36 0.68 -14.67
N LEU A 422 -11.85 1.91 -14.77
CA LEU A 422 -10.90 2.47 -13.80
C LEU A 422 -11.58 2.72 -12.45
N LEU A 423 -12.79 3.27 -12.43
CA LEU A 423 -13.55 3.46 -11.20
C LEU A 423 -13.87 2.12 -10.51
N LEU A 424 -14.12 1.05 -11.27
CA LEU A 424 -14.32 -0.29 -10.70
C LEU A 424 -13.04 -0.87 -10.07
N VAL A 425 -11.89 -0.68 -10.71
CA VAL A 425 -10.59 -1.12 -10.15
C VAL A 425 -10.28 -0.34 -8.87
N VAL A 426 -10.47 0.98 -8.88
CA VAL A 426 -10.22 1.80 -7.68
C VAL A 426 -11.21 1.47 -6.57
N PHE A 427 -12.49 1.22 -6.90
CA PHE A 427 -13.46 0.71 -5.93
C PHE A 427 -13.00 -0.63 -5.33
N ALA A 428 -12.53 -1.57 -6.14
CA ALA A 428 -12.02 -2.85 -5.64
C ALA A 428 -10.80 -2.68 -4.72
N ILE A 429 -9.88 -1.75 -5.05
CA ILE A 429 -8.74 -1.42 -4.20
C ILE A 429 -9.21 -0.82 -2.88
N ILE A 430 -10.09 0.18 -2.92
CA ILE A 430 -10.65 0.83 -1.74
C ILE A 430 -11.37 -0.18 -0.85
N GLU A 431 -12.12 -1.12 -1.45
CA GLU A 431 -12.82 -2.17 -0.71
C GLU A 431 -11.85 -3.13 -0.01
N VAL A 432 -10.79 -3.57 -0.71
CA VAL A 432 -9.75 -4.43 -0.11
C VAL A 432 -9.03 -3.70 1.02
N VAL A 433 -8.67 -2.43 0.81
CA VAL A 433 -8.05 -1.57 1.83
C VAL A 433 -8.99 -1.42 3.02
N PHE A 434 -10.26 -1.11 2.77
CA PHE A 434 -11.28 -0.97 3.81
C PHE A 434 -11.42 -2.25 4.62
N LEU A 435 -11.56 -3.41 3.97
CA LEU A 435 -11.70 -4.70 4.64
C LEU A 435 -10.46 -5.04 5.47
N LEU A 436 -9.27 -4.80 4.95
CA LEU A 436 -8.01 -5.00 5.67
C LEU A 436 -7.93 -4.08 6.89
N VAL A 437 -8.08 -2.77 6.69
CA VAL A 437 -7.99 -1.76 7.75
C VAL A 437 -9.07 -2.00 8.80
N ALA A 438 -10.32 -2.27 8.41
CA ALA A 438 -11.40 -2.54 9.34
C ALA A 438 -11.17 -3.84 10.14
N SER A 439 -10.61 -4.88 9.53
CA SER A 439 -10.26 -6.13 10.23
C SER A 439 -9.16 -5.94 11.25
N LEU A 440 -8.17 -5.10 10.93
CA LEU A 440 -7.07 -4.76 11.85
C LEU A 440 -7.51 -3.78 12.93
N ALA A 441 -8.36 -2.81 12.58
CA ALA A 441 -8.79 -1.75 13.47
C ALA A 441 -9.84 -2.17 14.48
N MET A 442 -10.75 -3.04 14.04
CA MET A 442 -11.87 -3.49 14.84
C MET A 442 -11.96 -5.01 14.75
N PRO A 443 -11.02 -5.74 15.39
CA PRO A 443 -11.01 -7.20 15.37
C PRO A 443 -12.37 -7.77 15.79
N GLY A 444 -12.86 -8.76 15.06
CA GLY A 444 -14.14 -9.42 15.33
C GLY A 444 -15.40 -8.67 14.84
N VAL A 445 -15.33 -7.37 14.54
CA VAL A 445 -16.53 -6.61 14.11
C VAL A 445 -17.10 -7.09 12.78
N ILE A 446 -16.26 -7.33 11.76
CA ILE A 446 -16.75 -7.85 10.47
C ILE A 446 -17.35 -9.24 10.63
N ALA A 447 -16.78 -10.08 11.50
CA ALA A 447 -17.34 -11.40 11.81
C ALA A 447 -18.70 -11.27 12.50
N ARG A 448 -18.86 -10.27 13.38
CA ARG A 448 -20.12 -10.03 14.09
C ARG A 448 -21.21 -9.42 13.23
N LEU A 449 -20.87 -8.46 12.36
CA LEU A 449 -21.80 -7.84 11.42
C LEU A 449 -22.10 -8.72 10.20
N GLY A 450 -21.18 -9.62 9.86
CA GLY A 450 -21.26 -10.48 8.68
C GLY A 450 -20.74 -9.78 7.43
N ILE A 451 -19.73 -10.39 6.80
CA ILE A 451 -19.06 -9.84 5.61
C ILE A 451 -20.02 -9.53 4.44
N VAL A 452 -21.09 -10.31 4.29
CA VAL A 452 -22.10 -10.09 3.25
C VAL A 452 -22.88 -8.78 3.50
N ARG A 453 -23.25 -8.49 4.74
CA ARG A 453 -23.97 -7.24 5.09
C ARG A 453 -23.07 -6.03 4.84
N VAL A 454 -21.80 -6.14 5.24
CA VAL A 454 -20.77 -5.10 4.99
C VAL A 454 -20.60 -4.86 3.48
N GLY A 455 -20.44 -5.92 2.69
CA GLY A 455 -20.29 -5.80 1.23
C GLY A 455 -21.52 -5.18 0.56
N ILE A 456 -22.74 -5.51 1.00
CA ILE A 456 -23.97 -4.87 0.51
C ILE A 456 -23.99 -3.38 0.84
N ALA A 457 -23.65 -3.00 2.07
CA ALA A 457 -23.61 -1.59 2.48
C ALA A 457 -22.62 -0.78 1.62
N ASN A 458 -21.43 -1.32 1.36
CA ASN A 458 -20.40 -0.67 0.55
C ASN A 458 -20.82 -0.55 -0.92
N LEU A 459 -21.46 -1.59 -1.49
CA LEU A 459 -22.02 -1.53 -2.84
C LEU A 459 -23.14 -0.49 -2.97
N LEU A 460 -24.02 -0.39 -1.97
CA LEU A 460 -25.07 0.64 -1.93
C LEU A 460 -24.47 2.04 -1.82
N ALA A 461 -23.44 2.22 -0.99
CA ALA A 461 -22.72 3.48 -0.86
C ALA A 461 -22.08 3.89 -2.18
N ALA A 462 -21.32 2.99 -2.82
CA ALA A 462 -20.71 3.24 -4.11
C ALA A 462 -21.75 3.53 -5.21
N GLY A 463 -22.85 2.79 -5.23
CA GLY A 463 -23.98 3.05 -6.13
C GLY A 463 -24.61 4.42 -5.92
N SER A 464 -24.78 4.85 -4.67
CA SER A 464 -25.33 6.17 -4.33
C SER A 464 -24.40 7.32 -4.73
N MET A 465 -23.09 7.16 -4.51
CA MET A 465 -22.09 8.13 -4.93
C MET A 465 -22.01 8.20 -6.46
N THR A 466 -22.05 7.06 -7.13
CA THR A 466 -22.09 7.00 -8.61
C THR A 466 -23.33 7.71 -9.15
N LEU A 467 -24.50 7.47 -8.56
CA LEU A 467 -25.74 8.16 -8.93
C LEU A 467 -25.63 9.66 -8.70
N PHE A 468 -25.05 10.09 -7.57
CA PHE A 468 -24.80 11.50 -7.29
C PHE A 468 -23.92 12.15 -8.37
N PHE A 469 -22.78 11.56 -8.73
CA PHE A 469 -21.90 12.09 -9.78
C PHE A 469 -22.59 12.15 -11.15
N VAL A 470 -23.35 11.11 -11.51
CA VAL A 470 -24.13 11.08 -12.76
C VAL A 470 -25.18 12.19 -12.80
N LEU A 471 -25.78 12.54 -11.66
CA LEU A 471 -26.80 13.58 -11.56
C LEU A 471 -26.23 14.99 -11.39
N SER A 472 -25.05 15.13 -10.78
CA SER A 472 -24.41 16.43 -10.49
C SER A 472 -23.60 16.96 -11.67
N HIS A 473 -23.04 16.10 -12.52
CA HIS A 473 -22.27 16.50 -13.70
C HIS A 473 -23.14 16.63 -14.96
N ARG A 474 -23.21 17.86 -15.51
CA ARG A 474 -24.14 18.32 -16.57
C ARG A 474 -24.10 17.54 -17.90
N GLU A 475 -25.30 17.30 -18.46
CA GLU A 475 -25.72 16.93 -19.83
C GLU A 475 -24.95 15.85 -20.64
N GLU A 476 -23.62 15.90 -20.76
CA GLU A 476 -22.88 15.02 -21.67
C GLU A 476 -22.76 13.56 -21.20
N ALA A 477 -22.61 13.34 -19.88
CA ALA A 477 -22.59 11.99 -19.31
C ALA A 477 -23.96 11.30 -19.45
N TRP A 478 -25.04 12.07 -19.28
CA TRP A 478 -26.41 11.62 -19.47
C TRP A 478 -26.70 11.23 -20.93
N GLU A 479 -26.17 12.00 -21.90
CA GLU A 479 -26.27 11.64 -23.32
C GLU A 479 -25.46 10.38 -23.68
N LYS A 480 -24.27 10.18 -23.08
CA LYS A 480 -23.49 8.95 -23.27
C LYS A 480 -24.21 7.71 -22.70
N ILE A 481 -24.84 7.83 -21.52
CA ILE A 481 -25.61 6.76 -20.88
C ILE A 481 -26.89 6.48 -21.68
N LYS A 482 -27.64 7.50 -22.11
CA LYS A 482 -28.79 7.34 -23.02
C LYS A 482 -28.38 6.65 -24.32
N HIS A 483 -27.26 7.02 -24.92
CA HIS A 483 -26.76 6.38 -26.14
C HIS A 483 -26.32 4.93 -25.92
N ALA A 484 -25.78 4.58 -24.75
CA ALA A 484 -25.45 3.20 -24.40
C ALA A 484 -26.71 2.36 -24.17
N ALA A 485 -27.67 2.87 -23.40
CA ALA A 485 -28.97 2.24 -23.15
C ALA A 485 -29.78 2.08 -24.45
N TRP A 486 -29.76 3.08 -25.33
CA TRP A 486 -30.43 3.04 -26.61
C TRP A 486 -29.82 1.99 -27.57
N ARG A 487 -28.48 1.87 -27.60
CA ARG A 487 -27.79 0.82 -28.37
C ARG A 487 -28.08 -0.58 -27.85
N LEU A 488 -28.25 -0.76 -26.54
CA LEU A 488 -28.65 -2.03 -25.95
C LEU A 488 -30.11 -2.39 -26.26
N ALA A 489 -31.01 -1.40 -26.23
CA ALA A 489 -32.41 -1.59 -26.60
C ALA A 489 -32.59 -1.95 -28.09
N LEU A 490 -31.80 -1.36 -28.98
CA LEU A 490 -31.78 -1.70 -30.41
C LEU A 490 -31.24 -3.11 -30.67
N ARG A 491 -30.16 -3.52 -29.97
CA ARG A 491 -29.64 -4.89 -30.04
C ARG A 491 -30.59 -5.95 -29.47
N GLY A 492 -31.47 -5.56 -28.55
CA GLY A 492 -32.55 -6.42 -28.05
C GLY A 492 -33.68 -6.61 -29.06
N ARG A 493 -33.98 -5.59 -29.89
CA ARG A 493 -34.98 -5.68 -30.97
C ARG A 493 -34.52 -6.52 -32.16
N GLU A 494 -33.25 -6.44 -32.54
CA GLU A 494 -32.70 -7.23 -33.66
C GLU A 494 -32.51 -8.73 -33.34
N ARG A 495 -32.60 -9.14 -32.07
CA ARG A 495 -32.56 -10.55 -31.66
C ARG A 495 -33.95 -11.16 -31.42
N GLY A 496 -35.01 -10.36 -31.55
CA GLY A 496 -36.41 -10.76 -31.35
C GLY A 496 -37.28 -10.74 -32.61
N SER A 497 -36.69 -10.44 -33.77
CA SER A 497 -37.26 -10.67 -35.12
C SER A 497 -36.52 -11.81 -35.78
#